data_AF-A0A6B3IPW2-F1
#
_entry.id   AF-A0A6B3IPW2-F1
#
_cell.length_a   1.000
_cell.length_b   1.000
_cell.length_c   1.000
_cell.angle_alpha   90.00
_cell.angle_beta   90.00
_cell.angle_gamma   90.00
#
_symmetry.space_group_name_H-M   'P 1'
#
loop_
_entity.id
_entity.type
_entity.pdbx_description
1 polymer ?
#
loop_
_entity_poly.entity_id
_entity_poly.type
_entity_poly.pdbx_seq_one_letter_code
_entity_poly.pdbx_strand_id
1 'polypeptide(L)'
;IQAEQDRIIRAPHRGVLVVEGGPGTGKTAVALHRAAFLLYEHRELLAKRAVLIVGPNPAFLRYIAEVLPALGETGVLLATQAELFPGVHATGTDTPRAAAVKGGAPMAEALALAVRDRQQLPEPGAPLIIPHDDGDLVLDWEIAYEARQAARDTLLPHNLARPH
;
A
#
# COMPACT_ATOMS: atom_id res chain seq x y z
N ILE A 1 -21.44 29.18 -5.63
CA ILE A 1 -20.70 28.47 -4.55
C ILE A 1 -21.52 27.31 -3.98
N GLN A 2 -22.65 27.52 -3.28
CA GLN A 2 -23.43 26.42 -2.69
C GLN A 2 -23.90 25.35 -3.71
N ALA A 3 -24.43 25.76 -4.86
CA ALA A 3 -24.87 24.83 -5.92
C ALA A 3 -23.72 24.02 -6.56
N GLU A 4 -22.48 24.51 -6.46
CA GLU A 4 -21.31 23.80 -6.95
C GLU A 4 -20.84 22.76 -5.93
N GLN A 5 -20.84 23.14 -4.66
CA GLN A 5 -20.56 22.21 -3.55
C GLN A 5 -21.58 21.06 -3.51
N ASP A 6 -22.87 21.34 -3.68
CA ASP A 6 -23.91 20.30 -3.71
C ASP A 6 -23.71 19.32 -4.89
N ARG A 7 -23.33 19.83 -6.08
CA ARG A 7 -22.97 18.96 -7.22
C ARG A 7 -21.78 18.05 -6.90
N ILE A 8 -20.76 18.55 -6.21
CA ILE A 8 -19.60 17.74 -5.78
C ILE A 8 -20.05 16.68 -4.76
N ILE A 9 -20.88 17.05 -3.79
CA ILE A 9 -21.40 16.14 -2.77
C ILE A 9 -22.20 15.00 -3.41
N ARG A 10 -23.05 15.31 -4.39
CA ARG A 10 -23.97 14.35 -5.04
C ARG A 10 -23.39 13.68 -6.29
N ALA A 11 -22.16 13.98 -6.68
CA ALA A 11 -21.57 13.37 -7.87
C ALA A 11 -21.56 11.83 -7.75
N PRO A 12 -21.66 11.07 -8.87
CA PRO A 12 -21.75 9.61 -8.82
C PRO A 12 -20.63 8.96 -7.99
N HIS A 13 -20.93 7.85 -7.32
CA HIS A 13 -19.96 7.14 -6.46
C HIS A 13 -18.89 6.35 -7.25
N ARG A 14 -19.14 6.07 -8.53
CA ARG A 14 -18.23 5.29 -9.38
C ARG A 14 -17.17 6.19 -10.02
N GLY A 15 -15.93 5.75 -9.96
CA GLY A 15 -14.79 6.42 -10.59
C GLY A 15 -14.00 7.31 -9.62
N VAL A 16 -13.18 8.19 -10.19
CA VAL A 16 -12.32 9.11 -9.44
C VAL A 16 -12.90 10.52 -9.55
N LEU A 17 -13.03 11.20 -8.41
CA LEU A 17 -13.42 12.61 -8.35
C LEU A 17 -12.28 13.41 -7.75
N VAL A 18 -11.79 14.40 -8.49
CA VAL A 18 -10.79 15.36 -8.00
C VAL A 18 -11.50 16.66 -7.66
N VAL A 19 -11.30 17.13 -6.43
CA VAL A 19 -11.84 18.41 -5.95
C VAL A 19 -10.70 19.39 -5.77
N GLU A 20 -10.54 20.30 -6.73
CA GLU A 20 -9.52 21.35 -6.72
C GLU A 20 -10.13 22.72 -6.41
N GLY A 21 -9.35 23.60 -5.80
CA GLY A 21 -9.79 24.96 -5.49
C GLY A 21 -8.80 25.71 -4.61
N GLY A 22 -8.91 27.04 -4.56
CA GLY A 22 -8.01 27.90 -3.79
C GLY A 22 -8.06 27.69 -2.27
N PRO A 23 -7.10 28.25 -1.51
CA PRO A 23 -7.14 28.24 -0.04
C PRO A 23 -8.47 28.78 0.50
N GLY A 24 -9.00 28.19 1.59
CA GLY A 24 -10.22 28.67 2.24
C GLY A 24 -11.55 28.33 1.56
N THR A 25 -11.56 27.65 0.41
CA THR A 25 -12.80 27.33 -0.33
C THR A 25 -13.63 26.17 0.24
N GLY A 26 -13.28 25.68 1.44
CA GLY A 26 -14.04 24.64 2.13
C GLY A 26 -13.91 23.23 1.54
N LYS A 27 -12.89 22.95 0.71
CA LYS A 27 -12.68 21.64 0.05
C LYS A 27 -12.77 20.45 1.01
N THR A 28 -12.12 20.56 2.17
CA THR A 28 -12.16 19.53 3.20
C THR A 28 -13.60 19.28 3.66
N ALA A 29 -14.35 20.33 4.00
CA ALA A 29 -15.73 20.21 4.41
C ALA A 29 -16.61 19.59 3.30
N VAL A 30 -16.44 20.01 2.05
CA VAL A 30 -17.17 19.47 0.89
C VAL A 30 -16.84 17.97 0.70
N ALA A 31 -15.57 17.58 0.80
CA ALA A 31 -15.14 16.20 0.69
C ALA A 31 -15.71 15.32 1.82
N LEU A 32 -15.77 15.85 3.05
CA LEU A 32 -16.36 15.16 4.20
C LEU A 32 -17.87 15.01 4.05
N HIS A 33 -18.57 16.08 3.64
CA HIS A 33 -20.00 16.01 3.37
C HIS A 33 -20.32 15.02 2.25
N ARG A 34 -19.47 14.95 1.22
CA ARG A 34 -19.58 13.91 0.18
C ARG A 34 -19.42 12.51 0.78
N ALA A 35 -18.40 12.28 1.60
CA ALA A 35 -18.20 10.97 2.24
C ALA A 35 -19.42 10.56 3.08
N ALA A 36 -19.96 11.49 3.87
CA ALA A 36 -21.18 11.29 4.65
C ALA A 36 -22.39 10.97 3.77
N PHE A 37 -22.59 11.74 2.69
CA PHE A 37 -23.67 11.52 1.74
C PHE A 37 -23.58 10.13 1.11
N LEU A 38 -22.39 9.72 0.65
CA LEU A 38 -22.19 8.40 0.04
C LEU A 38 -22.43 7.27 1.04
N LEU A 39 -21.98 7.42 2.29
CA LEU A 39 -22.22 6.45 3.35
C LEU A 39 -23.70 6.30 3.71
N TYR A 40 -24.45 7.40 3.67
CA TYR A 40 -25.89 7.37 3.92
C TYR A 40 -26.67 6.79 2.73
N GLU A 41 -26.46 7.33 1.54
CA GLU A 41 -27.19 6.97 0.31
C GLU A 41 -26.88 5.54 -0.15
N HIS A 42 -25.64 5.08 0.04
CA HIS A 42 -25.17 3.76 -0.38
C HIS A 42 -24.84 2.86 0.82
N ARG A 43 -25.52 3.05 1.96
CA ARG A 43 -25.26 2.33 3.21
C ARG A 43 -25.22 0.80 3.04
N GLU A 44 -26.07 0.21 2.23
CA GLU A 44 -26.12 -1.25 2.06
C GLU A 44 -24.93 -1.80 1.25
N LEU A 45 -24.44 -1.00 0.30
CA LEU A 45 -23.26 -1.34 -0.51
C LEU A 45 -21.98 -1.13 0.29
N LEU A 46 -21.93 -0.07 1.11
CA LEU A 46 -20.78 0.28 1.93
C LEU A 46 -20.75 -0.46 3.28
N ALA A 47 -21.87 -0.96 3.79
CA ALA A 47 -21.87 -1.87 4.95
C ALA A 47 -21.07 -3.16 4.69
N LYS A 48 -20.91 -3.54 3.41
CA LYS A 48 -20.09 -4.68 2.99
C LYS A 48 -18.65 -4.30 2.62
N ARG A 49 -18.29 -3.01 2.62
CA ARG A 49 -17.02 -2.48 2.10
C ARG A 49 -16.49 -1.36 2.99
N ALA A 50 -15.28 -1.50 3.51
CA ALA A 50 -14.69 -0.44 4.33
C ALA A 50 -14.42 0.84 3.53
N VAL A 51 -14.63 2.00 4.15
CA VAL A 51 -14.22 3.31 3.61
C VAL A 51 -12.91 3.73 4.25
N LEU A 52 -11.86 3.95 3.47
CA LEU A 52 -10.56 4.44 3.96
C LEU A 52 -10.43 5.94 3.76
N ILE A 53 -10.21 6.67 4.85
CA ILE A 53 -9.85 8.09 4.83
C ILE A 53 -8.37 8.20 5.21
N VAL A 54 -7.57 8.72 4.28
CA VAL A 54 -6.15 8.97 4.51
C VAL A 54 -5.92 10.45 4.80
N GLY A 55 -5.35 10.74 5.96
CA GLY A 55 -5.09 12.09 6.44
C GLY A 55 -3.59 12.41 6.54
N PRO A 56 -3.22 13.69 6.58
CA PRO A 56 -1.82 14.10 6.67
C PRO A 56 -1.23 13.88 8.06
N ASN A 57 -2.06 13.84 9.12
CA ASN A 57 -1.61 13.63 10.49
C ASN A 57 -2.76 13.17 11.40
N PRO A 58 -2.47 12.64 12.60
CA PRO A 58 -3.49 12.14 13.52
C PRO A 58 -4.45 13.22 14.04
N ALA A 59 -4.02 14.48 14.18
CA ALA A 59 -4.88 15.55 14.65
C ALA A 59 -6.00 15.87 13.64
N PHE A 60 -5.65 15.89 12.35
CA PHE A 60 -6.63 16.01 11.27
C PHE A 60 -7.63 14.86 11.30
N LEU A 61 -7.17 13.62 11.45
CA LEU A 61 -8.04 12.44 11.47
C LEU A 61 -8.98 12.42 12.69
N ARG A 62 -8.53 12.86 13.86
CA ARG A 62 -9.40 13.04 15.04
C ARG A 62 -10.52 14.04 14.76
N TYR A 63 -10.18 15.19 14.19
CA TYR A 63 -11.17 16.18 13.77
C TYR A 63 -12.18 15.57 12.77
N ILE A 64 -11.73 14.76 11.81
CA ILE A 64 -12.64 14.06 10.89
C ILE A 64 -13.59 13.11 11.64
N ALA A 65 -13.07 12.33 12.59
CA ALA A 65 -13.86 11.39 13.38
C ALA A 65 -14.97 12.09 14.18
N GLU A 66 -14.70 13.29 14.72
CA GLU A 66 -15.68 14.10 15.45
C GLU A 66 -16.76 14.68 14.54
N VAL A 67 -16.41 15.12 13.33
CA VAL A 67 -17.34 15.76 12.39
C VAL A 67 -18.24 14.76 11.70
N LEU A 68 -17.85 13.49 11.64
CA LEU A 68 -18.63 12.43 11.03
C LEU A 68 -18.85 11.26 12.02
N PRO A 69 -19.68 11.43 13.07
CA PRO A 69 -19.92 10.39 14.07
C PRO A 69 -20.48 9.09 13.49
N ALA A 70 -21.29 9.20 12.42
CA ALA A 70 -21.86 8.06 11.70
C ALA A 70 -20.80 7.15 11.02
N LEU A 71 -19.52 7.56 10.96
CA LEU A 71 -18.44 6.72 10.46
C LEU A 71 -18.17 5.50 11.35
N GLY A 72 -18.44 5.59 12.65
CA GLY A 72 -18.14 4.53 13.62
C GLY A 72 -18.96 3.25 13.44
N GLU A 73 -20.17 3.37 12.88
CA GLU A 73 -21.07 2.23 12.66
C GLU A 73 -20.89 1.56 11.28
N THR A 74 -20.22 2.24 10.34
CA THR A 74 -20.25 1.89 8.89
C THR A 74 -18.93 1.33 8.35
N GLY A 75 -17.99 0.93 9.22
CA GLY A 75 -16.73 0.30 8.79
C GLY A 75 -15.74 1.29 8.15
N VAL A 76 -15.60 2.48 8.73
CA VAL A 76 -14.63 3.48 8.24
C VAL A 76 -13.29 3.29 8.92
N LEU A 77 -12.22 3.30 8.12
CA LEU A 77 -10.84 3.24 8.55
C LEU A 77 -10.21 4.61 8.36
N LEU A 78 -9.57 5.11 9.41
CA LEU A 78 -8.77 6.33 9.38
C LEU A 78 -7.31 5.91 9.49
N ALA A 79 -6.47 6.37 8.55
CA ALA A 79 -5.04 6.07 8.58
C ALA A 79 -4.23 7.28 8.14
N THR A 80 -3.07 7.47 8.74
CA THR A 80 -2.04 8.35 8.17
C THR A 80 -1.18 7.56 7.18
N GLN A 81 -0.35 8.27 6.40
CA GLN A 81 0.64 7.61 5.54
C GLN A 81 1.56 6.65 6.32
N ALA A 82 1.84 6.97 7.59
CA ALA A 82 2.71 6.18 8.47
C ALA A 82 2.10 4.83 8.88
N GLU A 83 0.80 4.63 8.70
CA GLU A 83 0.00 3.50 9.23
C GLU A 83 -0.71 2.71 8.12
N LEU A 84 -0.42 3.01 6.84
CA LEU A 84 -1.11 2.37 5.70
C LEU A 84 -0.83 0.86 5.58
N PHE A 85 0.31 0.39 6.11
CA PHE A 85 0.65 -1.03 6.08
C PHE A 85 0.36 -1.67 7.45
N PRO A 86 -0.44 -2.77 7.50
CA PRO A 86 -0.81 -3.41 8.76
C PRO A 86 0.41 -3.81 9.60
N GLY A 87 0.38 -3.43 10.89
CA GLY A 87 1.46 -3.74 11.84
C GLY A 87 2.72 -2.89 11.69
N VAL A 88 2.76 -1.95 10.75
CA VAL A 88 3.89 -1.04 10.55
C VAL A 88 3.47 0.38 10.92
N HIS A 89 4.26 1.00 11.80
CA HIS A 89 4.15 2.41 12.13
C HIS A 89 5.47 3.09 11.78
N ALA A 90 5.44 3.98 10.79
CA ALA A 90 6.63 4.72 10.41
C ALA A 90 7.01 5.74 11.50
N THR A 91 8.24 5.66 12.01
CA THR A 91 8.79 6.56 13.03
C THR A 91 9.81 7.55 12.48
N GLY A 92 10.33 7.30 11.27
CA GLY A 92 11.32 8.13 10.61
C GLY A 92 10.69 9.09 9.59
N THR A 93 11.32 10.25 9.42
CA THR A 93 10.96 11.23 8.39
C THR A 93 12.04 11.27 7.32
N ASP A 94 11.64 11.17 6.07
CA ASP A 94 12.54 11.31 4.94
C ASP A 94 12.87 12.78 4.66
N THR A 95 14.07 13.04 4.15
CA THR A 95 14.37 14.33 3.53
C THR A 95 13.49 14.54 2.29
N PRO A 96 13.21 15.79 1.86
CA PRO A 96 12.41 16.03 0.66
C PRO A 96 12.93 15.28 -0.57
N ARG A 97 14.25 15.18 -0.72
CA ARG A 97 14.87 14.44 -1.82
C ARG A 97 14.62 12.94 -1.72
N ALA A 98 14.78 12.35 -0.53
CA ALA A 98 14.54 10.93 -0.33
C ALA A 98 13.07 10.56 -0.55
N ALA A 99 12.14 11.37 -0.05
CA ALA A 99 10.70 11.18 -0.26
C ALA A 99 10.33 11.20 -1.75
N ALA A 100 10.90 12.14 -2.53
CA ALA A 100 10.67 12.21 -3.97
C ALA A 100 11.17 10.97 -4.73
N VAL A 101 12.30 10.39 -4.31
CA VAL A 101 12.82 9.15 -4.92
C VAL A 101 11.97 7.95 -4.52
N LYS A 102 11.71 7.76 -3.23
CA LYS A 102 10.98 6.62 -2.68
C LYS A 102 9.50 6.60 -3.09
N GLY A 103 8.89 7.78 -3.26
CA GLY A 103 7.49 7.92 -3.66
C GLY A 103 7.24 7.82 -5.18
N GLY A 104 8.30 7.73 -5.99
CA GLY A 104 8.19 7.62 -7.45
C GLY A 104 7.97 6.19 -7.93
N ALA A 105 7.37 6.03 -9.12
CA ALA A 105 7.20 4.73 -9.78
C ALA A 105 8.49 3.90 -9.92
N PRO A 106 9.68 4.49 -10.21
CA PRO A 106 10.93 3.72 -10.29
C PRO A 106 11.33 2.99 -8.99
N MET A 107 10.79 3.38 -7.83
CA MET A 107 11.08 2.67 -6.58
C MET A 107 10.57 1.23 -6.62
N ALA A 108 9.48 0.95 -7.34
CA ALA A 108 8.96 -0.41 -7.50
C ALA A 108 9.95 -1.31 -8.23
N GLU A 109 10.60 -0.80 -9.28
CA GLU A 109 11.65 -1.52 -10.01
C GLU A 109 12.89 -1.73 -9.14
N ALA A 110 13.31 -0.69 -8.40
CA ALA A 110 14.43 -0.80 -7.46
C ALA A 110 14.18 -1.89 -6.39
N LEU A 111 12.97 -1.96 -5.83
CA LEU A 111 12.58 -3.02 -4.89
C LEU A 111 12.58 -4.40 -5.56
N ALA A 112 12.07 -4.52 -6.78
CA ALA A 112 12.07 -5.77 -7.52
C ALA A 112 13.49 -6.28 -7.80
N LEU A 113 14.40 -5.39 -8.20
CA LEU A 113 15.82 -5.69 -8.37
C LEU A 113 16.48 -6.08 -7.05
N ALA A 114 16.22 -5.34 -5.97
CA ALA A 114 16.76 -5.65 -4.65
C ALA A 114 16.29 -7.02 -4.12
N VAL A 115 15.04 -7.43 -4.40
CA VAL A 115 14.53 -8.76 -4.06
C VAL A 115 15.18 -9.84 -4.93
N ARG A 116 15.38 -9.59 -6.23
CA ARG A 116 16.08 -10.53 -7.14
C ARG A 116 17.53 -10.74 -6.74
N ASP A 117 18.20 -9.70 -6.25
CA ASP A 117 19.58 -9.76 -5.76
C ASP A 117 19.74 -10.71 -4.56
N ARG A 118 18.67 -10.95 -3.79
CA ARG A 118 18.67 -11.94 -2.70
C ARG A 118 18.70 -13.40 -3.17
N GLN A 119 18.49 -13.65 -4.46
CA GLN A 119 18.53 -14.98 -5.06
C GLN A 119 19.97 -15.29 -5.53
N GLN A 120 20.88 -15.30 -4.55
CA GLN A 120 22.32 -15.51 -4.76
C GLN A 120 22.62 -16.94 -5.17
N LEU A 121 23.65 -17.12 -5.99
CA LEU A 121 24.16 -18.42 -6.39
C LEU A 121 25.57 -18.63 -5.80
N PRO A 122 25.99 -19.88 -5.55
CA PRO A 122 27.39 -20.19 -5.34
C PRO A 122 28.25 -19.67 -6.50
N GLU A 123 29.51 -19.34 -6.27
CA GLU A 123 30.41 -18.95 -7.36
C GLU A 123 30.72 -20.18 -8.25
N PRO A 124 30.84 -20.01 -9.59
CA PRO A 124 31.25 -21.10 -10.46
C PRO A 124 32.57 -21.73 -10.01
N GLY A 125 32.58 -23.05 -9.80
CA GLY A 125 33.76 -23.78 -9.32
C GLY A 125 33.99 -23.74 -7.80
N ALA A 126 33.13 -23.06 -7.04
CA ALA A 126 33.16 -23.02 -5.57
C ALA A 126 31.80 -23.45 -4.99
N PRO A 127 31.51 -24.77 -4.97
CA PRO A 127 30.22 -25.27 -4.50
C PRO A 127 30.04 -25.05 -3.00
N LEU A 128 28.79 -24.87 -2.58
CA LEU A 128 28.41 -24.84 -1.18
C LEU A 128 28.26 -26.27 -0.66
N ILE A 129 29.01 -26.61 0.38
CA ILE A 129 28.91 -27.91 1.07
C ILE A 129 28.00 -27.73 2.28
N ILE A 130 26.91 -28.51 2.33
CA ILE A 130 25.93 -28.51 3.40
C ILE A 130 26.05 -29.84 4.15
N PRO A 131 26.59 -29.85 5.39
CA PRO A 131 26.70 -31.07 6.17
C PRO A 131 25.32 -31.67 6.46
N HIS A 132 25.20 -32.99 6.29
CA HIS A 132 23.98 -33.75 6.61
C HIS A 132 24.37 -35.09 7.25
N ASP A 133 23.48 -35.63 8.08
CA ASP A 133 23.71 -36.87 8.84
C ASP A 133 23.99 -38.11 7.96
N ASP A 134 23.62 -38.08 6.68
CA ASP A 134 23.77 -39.16 5.70
C ASP A 134 24.90 -38.88 4.68
N GLY A 135 25.68 -37.82 4.90
CA GLY A 135 26.76 -37.36 4.02
C GLY A 135 26.59 -35.91 3.59
N ASP A 136 27.67 -35.30 3.12
CA ASP A 136 27.66 -33.89 2.70
C ASP A 136 26.84 -33.69 1.41
N LEU A 137 25.91 -32.74 1.44
CA LEU A 137 25.18 -32.29 0.25
C LEU A 137 25.99 -31.20 -0.46
N VAL A 138 26.14 -31.32 -1.77
CA VAL A 138 26.88 -30.36 -2.60
C VAL A 138 25.90 -29.56 -3.44
N LEU A 139 25.87 -28.25 -3.23
CA LEU A 139 25.11 -27.31 -4.04
C LEU A 139 26.09 -26.50 -4.90
N ASP A 140 26.20 -26.87 -6.17
CA ASP A 140 27.01 -26.13 -7.14
C ASP A 140 26.20 -25.02 -7.83
N TRP A 141 26.88 -24.27 -8.71
CA TRP A 141 26.27 -23.18 -9.46
C TRP A 141 25.15 -23.66 -10.38
N GLU A 142 25.28 -24.83 -11.01
CA GLU A 142 24.34 -25.33 -12.02
C GLU A 142 23.02 -25.72 -11.36
N ILE A 143 23.08 -26.50 -10.27
CA ILE A 143 21.89 -26.88 -9.47
C ILE A 143 21.18 -25.63 -8.95
N ALA A 144 21.94 -24.69 -8.37
CA ALA A 144 21.35 -23.46 -7.82
C ALA A 144 20.75 -22.58 -8.91
N TYR A 145 21.39 -22.51 -10.09
CA TYR A 145 20.89 -21.73 -11.23
C TYR A 145 19.58 -22.29 -11.74
N GLU A 146 19.49 -23.61 -11.97
CA GLU A 146 18.27 -24.27 -12.43
C GLU A 146 17.12 -24.07 -11.45
N ALA A 147 17.35 -24.32 -10.15
CA ALA A 147 16.35 -24.11 -9.10
C ALA A 147 15.86 -22.65 -9.07
N ARG A 148 16.77 -21.67 -9.19
CA ARG A 148 16.38 -20.25 -9.24
C ARG A 148 15.54 -19.92 -10.46
N GLN A 149 15.85 -20.49 -11.62
CA GLN A 149 15.08 -20.25 -12.85
C GLN A 149 13.70 -20.90 -12.75
N ALA A 150 13.61 -22.14 -12.27
CA ALA A 150 12.33 -22.80 -12.00
C ALA A 150 11.44 -21.96 -11.05
N ALA A 151 12.00 -21.48 -9.94
CA ALA A 151 11.29 -20.60 -9.01
C ALA A 151 10.82 -19.29 -9.67
N ARG A 152 11.62 -18.68 -10.55
CA ARG A 152 11.25 -17.46 -11.27
C ARG A 152 10.14 -17.68 -12.29
N ASP A 153 10.17 -18.82 -12.98
CA ASP A 153 9.20 -19.16 -14.02
C ASP A 153 7.78 -19.40 -13.46
N THR A 154 7.67 -19.67 -12.15
CA THR A 154 6.35 -19.71 -11.46
C THR A 154 5.62 -18.36 -11.44
N LEU A 155 6.35 -17.24 -11.61
CA LEU A 155 5.85 -15.88 -11.44
C LEU A 155 5.19 -15.60 -10.07
N LEU A 156 5.43 -16.46 -9.07
CA LEU A 156 4.94 -16.28 -7.71
C LEU A 156 5.79 -15.24 -6.95
N PRO A 157 5.24 -14.62 -5.88
CA PRO A 157 6.03 -13.82 -4.96
C PRO A 157 7.22 -14.61 -4.40
N HIS A 158 8.37 -13.94 -4.20
CA HIS A 158 9.65 -14.58 -3.85
C HIS A 158 9.55 -15.65 -2.75
N ASN A 159 8.88 -15.36 -1.62
CA ASN A 159 8.78 -16.31 -0.51
C ASN A 159 7.91 -17.53 -0.85
N LEU A 160 6.89 -17.35 -1.70
CA LEU A 160 6.01 -18.44 -2.13
C LEU A 160 6.66 -19.30 -3.23
N ALA A 161 7.60 -18.73 -3.99
CA ALA A 161 8.37 -19.44 -5.00
C ALA A 161 9.47 -20.35 -4.42
N ARG A 162 9.83 -20.18 -3.13
CA ARG A 162 10.93 -20.92 -2.47
C ARG A 162 10.87 -22.46 -2.56
N PRO A 163 9.71 -23.14 -2.52
CA PRO A 163 9.64 -24.60 -2.57
C PRO A 163 9.54 -25.18 -3.99
N HIS A 164 9.54 -24.34 -5.03
CA HIS A 164 9.45 -24.72 -6.44
C HIS A 164 10.82 -24.61 -7.11
#